data_AF-A0A1G1D8Q8-F1
#
_entry.id   AF-A0A1G1D8Q8-F1
#
_cell.length_a   1.000
_cell.length_b   1.000
_cell.length_c   1.000
_cell.angle_alpha   90.00
_cell.angle_beta   90.00
_cell.angle_gamma   90.00
#
_symmetry.space_group_name_H-M   'P 1'
#
loop_
_entity.id
_entity.type
_entity.pdbx_description
1 polymer ?
#
loop_
_entity_poly.entity_id
_entity_poly.type
_entity_poly.pdbx_seq_one_letter_code
_entity_poly.pdbx_strand_id
1 'polypeptide(L)'
;TILPIFKQIALDEMRHAGLIAERINFLEGDPTLAPAKIRKYGDLIKMMKDDLSGEYDAINYYKKVIKLCGEVGDSTTRLMMEQILSDEEHHADIWETTLAKHKGTKT
;
A
#
# COMPACT_ATOMS: atom_id res chain seq x y z
N THR A 1 -1.93 19.14 10.27
CA THR A 1 -1.61 19.35 8.84
C THR A 1 -1.57 17.99 8.16
N ILE A 2 -1.93 17.88 6.87
CA ILE A 2 -2.05 16.59 6.16
C ILE A 2 -0.71 16.01 5.65
N LEU A 3 0.28 16.88 5.41
CA LEU A 3 1.59 16.51 4.85
C LEU A 3 2.33 15.37 5.59
N PRO A 4 2.33 15.31 6.94
CA PRO A 4 2.98 14.20 7.64
C PRO A 4 2.39 12.83 7.32
N ILE A 5 1.08 12.75 7.06
CA ILE A 5 0.40 11.49 6.70
C ILE A 5 0.91 10.99 5.35
N PHE A 6 0.88 11.85 4.33
CA PHE A 6 1.44 11.55 3.00
C PHE A 6 2.90 11.09 3.09
N LYS A 7 3.71 11.80 3.89
CA LYS A 7 5.13 11.48 4.04
C LYS A 7 5.33 10.12 4.71
N GLN A 8 4.57 9.82 5.76
CA GLN A 8 4.71 8.57 6.49
C GLN A 8 4.35 7.38 5.60
N ILE A 9 3.17 7.42 4.97
CA ILE A 9 2.71 6.34 4.08
C ILE A 9 3.68 6.15 2.92
N ALA A 10 4.18 7.23 2.30
CA ALA A 10 5.18 7.10 1.24
C ALA A 10 6.49 6.41 1.69
N LEU A 11 6.91 6.60 2.94
CA LEU A 11 8.08 5.90 3.49
C LEU A 11 7.78 4.41 3.74
N ASP A 12 6.57 4.10 4.19
CA ASP A 12 6.11 2.73 4.39
C ASP A 12 6.03 1.99 3.04
N GLU A 13 5.48 2.62 1.99
CA GLU A 13 5.47 2.08 0.63
C GLU A 13 6.86 1.81 0.07
N MET A 14 7.83 2.70 0.32
CA MET A 14 9.22 2.47 -0.08
C MET A 14 9.83 1.26 0.63
N ARG A 15 9.48 1.06 1.91
CA ARG A 15 9.90 -0.13 2.67
C ARG A 15 9.24 -1.39 2.13
N HIS A 16 7.95 -1.36 1.82
CA HIS A 16 7.22 -2.48 1.22
C HIS A 16 7.87 -2.91 -0.10
N ALA A 17 8.13 -1.95 -0.99
CA ALA A 17 8.79 -2.20 -2.27
C ALA A 17 10.17 -2.84 -2.09
N GLY A 18 10.96 -2.38 -1.10
CA GLY A 18 12.27 -2.97 -0.77
C GLY A 18 12.16 -4.42 -0.32
N LEU A 19 11.26 -4.73 0.62
CA LEU A 19 11.03 -6.09 1.11
C LEU A 19 10.61 -7.05 -0.02
N ILE A 20 9.70 -6.60 -0.89
CA ILE A 20 9.22 -7.39 -2.03
C ILE A 20 10.36 -7.62 -3.03
N ALA A 21 11.16 -6.60 -3.34
CA ALA A 21 12.29 -6.72 -4.26
C ALA A 21 13.35 -7.71 -3.74
N GLU A 22 13.71 -7.61 -2.46
CA GLU A 22 14.63 -8.55 -1.81
C GLU A 22 14.08 -9.98 -1.84
N ARG A 23 12.77 -10.16 -1.61
CA ARG A 23 12.14 -11.47 -1.65
C ARG A 23 12.10 -12.07 -3.05
N ILE A 24 11.83 -11.27 -4.08
CA ILE A 24 11.87 -11.71 -5.48
C ILE A 24 13.29 -12.17 -5.84
N ASN A 25 14.31 -11.38 -5.49
CA ASN A 25 15.71 -11.73 -5.75
C ASN A 25 16.13 -13.01 -5.00
N PHE A 26 15.68 -13.20 -3.76
CA PHE A 26 15.93 -14.43 -3.00
C PHE A 26 15.36 -15.68 -3.68
N LEU A 27 14.22 -15.55 -4.37
CA LEU A 27 13.58 -16.61 -5.14
C LEU A 27 14.15 -16.73 -6.57
N GLU A 28 15.33 -16.15 -6.82
CA GLU A 28 16.02 -16.13 -8.12
C GLU A 28 15.23 -15.43 -9.25
N GLY A 29 14.27 -14.57 -8.89
CA GLY A 29 13.53 -13.71 -9.83
C GLY A 29 14.21 -12.35 -10.08
N ASP A 30 13.72 -11.62 -11.08
CA ASP A 30 14.19 -10.28 -11.43
C ASP A 30 13.18 -9.21 -10.98
N PRO A 31 13.46 -8.44 -9.92
CA PRO A 31 12.55 -7.39 -9.45
C PRO A 31 12.56 -6.18 -10.38
N THR A 32 11.38 -5.67 -10.71
CA THR A 32 11.27 -4.45 -11.52
C THR A 32 11.78 -3.23 -10.76
N LEU A 33 12.58 -2.40 -11.43
CA LEU A 33 12.98 -1.06 -10.98
C LEU A 33 12.16 0.04 -11.66
N ALA A 34 11.26 -0.33 -12.59
CA ALA A 34 10.45 0.63 -13.32
C ALA A 34 9.36 1.21 -12.41
N PRO A 35 9.32 2.55 -12.20
CA PRO A 35 8.28 3.16 -11.40
C PRO A 35 6.93 3.08 -12.11
N ALA A 36 5.86 2.96 -11.33
CA ALA A 36 4.50 3.11 -11.84
C ALA A 36 4.28 4.53 -12.38
N LYS A 37 3.27 4.69 -13.25
CA LYS A 37 2.86 6.00 -13.75
C LYS A 37 2.40 6.88 -12.58
N ILE A 38 3.04 8.04 -12.43
CA ILE A 38 2.69 9.00 -11.39
C ILE A 38 1.33 9.64 -11.71
N ARG A 39 0.37 9.56 -10.78
CA ARG A 39 -0.91 10.28 -10.86
C ARG A 39 -0.70 11.72 -10.38
N LYS A 40 -0.35 12.66 -11.27
CA LYS A 40 -0.02 14.06 -10.92
C LYS A 40 -1.19 15.06 -11.03
N TYR A 41 -2.44 14.67 -10.76
CA TYR A 41 -3.59 15.56 -11.06
C TYR A 41 -4.60 15.65 -9.92
N GLY A 42 -4.97 16.87 -9.54
CA GLY A 42 -6.13 17.12 -8.68
C GLY A 42 -5.90 18.10 -7.54
N ASP A 43 -6.97 18.36 -6.78
CA ASP A 43 -6.90 19.02 -5.47
C ASP A 43 -6.51 18.02 -4.36
N LEU A 44 -6.29 18.53 -3.15
CA LEU A 44 -5.92 17.73 -1.99
C LEU A 44 -6.92 16.59 -1.68
N ILE A 45 -8.22 16.81 -1.91
CA ILE A 45 -9.25 15.79 -1.67
C ILE A 45 -9.15 14.67 -2.69
N LYS A 46 -8.89 15.03 -3.95
CA LYS A 46 -8.64 14.06 -5.01
C LYS A 46 -7.38 13.25 -4.72
N MET A 47 -6.29 13.87 -4.26
CA MET A 47 -5.08 13.14 -3.88
C MET A 47 -5.38 12.07 -2.82
N MET A 48 -6.00 12.44 -1.69
CA MET A 48 -6.34 11.48 -0.63
C MET A 48 -7.27 10.35 -1.09
N LYS A 49 -8.19 10.62 -2.02
CA LYS A 49 -9.05 9.58 -2.62
C LYS A 49 -8.29 8.66 -3.56
N ASP A 50 -7.32 9.20 -4.30
CA ASP A 50 -6.48 8.41 -5.18
C ASP A 50 -5.55 7.50 -4.37
N ASP A 51 -4.99 7.97 -3.26
CA ASP A 51 -4.19 7.13 -2.34
C ASP A 51 -5.06 6.05 -1.68
N LEU A 52 -6.23 6.40 -1.14
CA LEU A 52 -7.18 5.40 -0.61
C LEU A 52 -7.56 4.33 -1.64
N SER A 53 -7.76 4.73 -2.90
CA SER A 53 -8.00 3.77 -3.98
C SER A 53 -6.79 2.86 -4.22
N GLY A 54 -5.57 3.40 -4.10
CA GLY A 54 -4.33 2.63 -4.15
C GLY A 54 -4.26 1.59 -3.03
N GLU A 55 -4.59 1.97 -1.80
CA GLU A 55 -4.58 1.04 -0.66
C GLU A 55 -5.54 -0.12 -0.88
N TYR A 56 -6.76 0.14 -1.36
CA TYR A 56 -7.70 -0.95 -1.66
C TYR A 56 -7.22 -1.86 -2.81
N ASP A 57 -6.60 -1.30 -3.84
CA ASP A 57 -6.02 -2.09 -4.93
C ASP A 57 -4.90 -3.00 -4.38
N ALA A 58 -4.03 -2.47 -3.52
CA ALA A 58 -2.96 -3.20 -2.84
C ALA A 58 -3.51 -4.31 -1.92
N ILE A 59 -4.47 -3.99 -1.03
CA ILE A 59 -5.15 -4.94 -0.14
C ILE A 59 -5.73 -6.12 -0.93
N ASN A 60 -6.46 -5.83 -2.00
CA ASN A 60 -7.08 -6.85 -2.84
C ASN A 60 -6.05 -7.72 -3.56
N TYR A 61 -4.94 -7.13 -3.98
CA TYR A 61 -3.85 -7.84 -4.63
C TYR A 61 -3.09 -8.72 -3.64
N TYR A 62 -2.68 -8.18 -2.49
CA TYR A 62 -1.92 -8.91 -1.48
C TYR A 62 -2.70 -10.07 -0.86
N LYS A 63 -4.03 -9.96 -0.69
CA LYS A 63 -4.88 -11.10 -0.31
C LYS A 63 -4.79 -12.27 -1.30
N LYS A 64 -4.67 -11.99 -2.60
CA LYS A 64 -4.46 -13.03 -3.63
C LYS A 64 -3.06 -13.65 -3.54
N VAL A 65 -2.04 -12.82 -3.31
CA VAL A 65 -0.65 -13.29 -3.14
C VAL A 65 -0.52 -14.18 -1.91
N ILE A 66 -1.12 -13.80 -0.78
CA ILE A 66 -1.14 -14.58 0.47
C ILE A 66 -1.78 -15.95 0.23
N LYS A 67 -2.92 -16.00 -0.48
CA LYS A 67 -3.57 -17.26 -0.87
C LYS A 67 -2.63 -18.14 -1.70
N LEU A 68 -2.00 -17.57 -2.72
CA LEU A 68 -1.05 -18.29 -3.58
C LEU A 68 0.14 -18.84 -2.75
N CYS A 69 0.70 -18.05 -1.85
CA CYS A 69 1.78 -18.49 -0.97
C CYS A 69 1.36 -19.69 -0.11
N GLY A 70 0.11 -19.71 0.36
CA GLY A 70 -0.48 -20.87 1.04
C GLY A 70 -0.59 -22.10 0.14
N GLU A 71 -0.98 -21.93 -1.13
CA GLU A 71 -1.12 -23.02 -2.10
C GLU A 71 0.23 -23.64 -2.49
N VAL A 72 1.29 -22.84 -2.61
CA VAL A 72 2.65 -23.32 -2.96
C VAL A 72 3.52 -23.65 -1.75
N GLY A 73 2.99 -23.51 -0.53
CA GLY A 73 3.69 -23.82 0.71
C GLY A 73 4.78 -22.82 1.13
N ASP A 74 4.82 -21.61 0.54
CA ASP A 74 5.79 -20.58 0.88
C ASP A 74 5.34 -19.79 2.13
N SER A 75 5.67 -20.33 3.30
CA SER A 75 5.29 -19.74 4.58
C SER A 75 6.00 -18.41 4.88
N THR A 76 7.23 -18.23 4.38
CA THR A 76 8.01 -17.01 4.64
C THR A 76 7.50 -15.84 3.82
N THR A 77 7.22 -16.02 2.53
CA THR A 77 6.58 -14.97 1.72
C THR A 77 5.19 -14.67 2.26
N ARG A 78 4.42 -15.69 2.66
CA ARG A 78 3.07 -15.48 3.21
C ARG A 78 3.10 -14.56 4.43
N LEU A 79 3.96 -14.84 5.42
CA LEU A 79 4.10 -14.02 6.62
C LEU A 79 4.49 -12.58 6.30
N MET A 80 5.44 -12.39 5.37
CA MET A 80 5.85 -11.06 4.91
C MET A 80 4.68 -10.29 4.28
N MET A 81 3.90 -10.94 3.41
CA MET A 81 2.76 -10.32 2.74
C MET A 81 1.60 -10.04 3.70
N GLU A 82 1.40 -10.88 4.73
CA GLU A 82 0.42 -10.64 5.79
C GLU A 82 0.77 -9.39 6.62
N GLN A 83 2.05 -9.14 6.89
CA GLN A 83 2.50 -7.93 7.57
C GLN A 83 2.25 -6.69 6.69
N ILE A 84 2.64 -6.73 5.41
CA ILE A 84 2.39 -5.63 4.47
C ILE A 84 0.88 -5.37 4.35
N LEU A 85 0.06 -6.42 4.24
CA LEU A 85 -1.40 -6.29 4.20
C LEU A 85 -1.95 -5.56 5.44
N SER A 86 -1.44 -5.86 6.63
CA SER A 86 -1.84 -5.17 7.86
C SER A 86 -1.48 -3.69 7.82
N ASP A 87 -0.34 -3.33 7.23
CA ASP A 87 0.08 -1.94 7.06
C ASP A 87 -0.86 -1.22 6.06
N GLU A 88 -1.22 -1.86 4.94
CA GLU A 88 -2.16 -1.26 3.96
C GLU A 88 -3.58 -1.08 4.52
N GLU A 89 -4.07 -2.04 5.32
CA GLU A 89 -5.37 -1.89 5.99
C GLU A 89 -5.35 -0.71 6.98
N HIS A 90 -4.21 -0.46 7.63
CA HIS A 90 -4.02 0.73 8.48
C HIS A 90 -3.94 2.02 7.65
N HIS A 91 -3.24 2.03 6.53
CA HIS A 91 -3.18 3.17 5.61
C HIS A 91 -4.57 3.56 5.11
N ALA A 92 -5.39 2.57 4.71
CA ALA A 92 -6.76 2.78 4.29
C ALA A 92 -7.62 3.43 5.40
N ASP A 93 -7.54 2.93 6.64
CA ASP A 93 -8.26 3.50 7.80
C ASP A 93 -7.86 4.96 8.06
N ILE A 94 -6.56 5.29 7.95
CA ILE A 94 -6.07 6.67 8.08
C ILE A 94 -6.74 7.58 7.05
N TRP A 95 -6.79 7.16 5.78
CA TRP A 95 -7.38 7.96 4.71
C TRP A 95 -8.89 8.09 4.85
N GLU A 96 -9.60 7.00 5.15
CA GLU A 96 -11.04 7.01 5.43
C GLU A 96 -11.39 7.98 6.57
N THR A 97 -10.69 7.86 7.69
CA THR A 97 -10.87 8.71 8.87
C THR A 97 -10.58 10.18 8.54
N THR A 98 -9.53 10.44 7.77
CA THR A 98 -9.14 11.79 7.38
C THR A 98 -10.17 12.42 6.44
N LEU A 99 -10.65 11.68 5.45
CA LEU A 99 -11.70 12.13 4.52
C LEU A 99 -13.04 12.35 5.24
N ALA A 100 -13.39 11.53 6.22
CA ALA A 100 -14.59 11.69 7.03
C ALA A 100 -14.56 12.99 7.85
N LYS A 101 -13.44 13.28 8.53
CA LYS A 101 -13.24 14.54 9.29
C LYS A 101 -13.36 15.78 8.41
N HIS A 102 -12.92 15.71 7.15
CA HIS A 102 -13.07 16.81 6.21
C HIS A 102 -14.54 17.06 5.81
N LYS A 103 -15.36 16.02 5.71
CA LYS A 103 -16.80 16.18 5.42
C LYS A 103 -17.55 16.85 6.58
N GLY A 104 -17.15 16.57 7.82
CA GLY A 104 -17.76 17.14 9.03
C GLY A 104 -17.35 18.58 9.38
N THR A 105 -16.40 19.18 8.65
CA THR A 105 -15.89 20.55 8.90
C THR A 105 -16.48 21.60 7.96
N LYS A 106 -17.47 21.23 7.12
CA LYS A 106 -18.22 22.15 6.22
C LYS A 106 -19.59 22.59 6.77
N THR A 107 -19.75 22.64 8.09
CA THR A 107 -20.86 23.32 8.79
C THR A 107 -20.29 24.40 9.68
#